data_AF-A0A9D2KAU2-F1
#
_entry.id   AF-A0A9D2KAU2-F1
#
_cell.length_a   1.000
_cell.length_b   1.000
_cell.length_c   1.000
_cell.angle_alpha   90.00
_cell.angle_beta   90.00
_cell.angle_gamma   90.00
#
_symmetry.space_group_name_H-M   'P 1'
#
loop_
_entity.id
_entity.type
_entity.pdbx_description
1 polymer ?
#
loop_
_entity_poly.entity_id
_entity_poly.type
_entity_poly.pdbx_seq_one_letter_code
_entity_poly.pdbx_strand_id
1 'polypeptide(L)'
;MSYETLFTIFKIGIICFFLNLPFGMIRSRFTSYSLMWFLSIHAPIPVAAILRRAAGFSFWYIFIFMIFGIAGQILGKKIALKYFPPK
;
A
#
# COMPACT_ATOMS: atom_id res chain seq x y z
N MET A 1 5.64 11.40 -21.62
CA MET A 1 6.00 11.34 -20.20
C MET A 1 7.52 11.30 -20.11
N SER A 2 8.16 12.18 -19.34
CA SER A 2 9.63 12.21 -19.24
C SER A 2 10.16 11.06 -18.38
N TYR A 3 11.46 10.74 -18.51
CA TYR A 3 12.13 9.76 -17.64
C TYR A 3 12.05 10.14 -16.16
N GLU A 4 12.17 11.43 -15.84
CA GLU A 4 12.00 11.95 -14.48
C GLU A 4 10.61 11.67 -13.91
N THR A 5 9.57 11.82 -14.74
CA THR A 5 8.21 11.49 -14.33
C THR A 5 8.05 10.00 -14.05
N LEU A 6 8.54 9.14 -14.95
CA LEU A 6 8.51 7.69 -14.78
C LEU A 6 9.26 7.26 -13.51
N PHE A 7 10.46 7.79 -13.30
CA PHE A 7 11.27 7.54 -12.13
C PHE A 7 10.55 7.95 -10.83
N THR A 8 9.87 9.09 -10.84
CA THR A 8 9.09 9.57 -9.70
C THR A 8 7.88 8.66 -9.41
N ILE A 9 7.17 8.21 -10.45
CA ILE A 9 6.05 7.26 -10.29
C ILE A 9 6.54 5.96 -9.64
N PHE A 10 7.64 5.38 -10.15
CA PHE A 10 8.20 4.15 -9.60
C PHE A 10 8.67 4.32 -8.16
N LYS A 11 9.36 5.42 -7.84
CA LYS A 11 9.75 5.75 -6.46
C LYS A 11 8.56 5.76 -5.51
N ILE A 12 7.50 6.50 -5.84
CA ILE A 12 6.30 6.56 -4.99
C ILE A 12 5.60 5.21 -4.92
N GLY A 13 5.54 4.47 -6.04
CA GLY A 13 5.00 3.11 -6.08
C GLY A 13 5.74 2.16 -5.14
N ILE A 14 7.07 2.16 -5.16
CA ILE A 14 7.91 1.37 -4.26
C ILE A 14 7.65 1.75 -2.79
N ILE A 15 7.57 3.05 -2.48
CA ILE A 15 7.20 3.52 -1.13
C ILE A 15 5.83 2.98 -0.73
N CYS A 16 4.84 3.07 -1.61
CA CYS A 16 3.48 2.56 -1.35
C CYS A 16 3.48 1.04 -1.13
N PHE A 17 4.27 0.29 -1.90
CA PHE A 17 4.42 -1.15 -1.75
C PHE A 17 5.01 -1.51 -0.38
N PHE A 18 6.16 -0.93 -0.02
CA PHE A 18 6.83 -1.22 1.26
C PHE A 18 6.02 -0.73 2.45
N LEU A 19 5.32 0.41 2.32
CA LEU A 19 4.38 0.87 3.33
C LEU A 19 3.25 -0.15 3.52
N ASN A 20 2.69 -0.71 2.45
CA ASN A 20 1.57 -1.64 2.55
C ASN A 20 1.96 -3.06 2.98
N LEU A 21 3.24 -3.42 2.95
CA LEU A 21 3.75 -4.73 3.38
C LEU A 21 3.47 -5.02 4.87
N PRO A 22 3.83 -4.15 5.84
CA PRO A 22 3.46 -4.32 7.24
C PRO A 22 1.94 -4.27 7.46
N PHE A 23 1.20 -3.40 6.77
CA PHE A 23 -0.26 -3.37 6.89
C PHE A 23 -0.93 -4.65 6.34
N GLY A 24 -0.34 -5.29 5.33
CA GLY A 24 -0.74 -6.62 4.88
C GLY A 24 -0.55 -7.70 5.93
N MET A 25 0.54 -7.62 6.71
CA MET A 25 0.80 -8.52 7.84
C MET A 25 -0.15 -8.26 9.01
N ILE A 26 -0.43 -6.99 9.32
CA ILE A 26 -1.32 -6.59 10.42
C ILE A 26 -2.76 -6.99 10.11
N ARG A 27 -3.27 -6.69 8.90
CA ARG A 27 -4.67 -6.99 8.56
C ARG A 27 -4.99 -8.49 8.59
N SER A 28 -3.99 -9.36 8.41
CA SER A 28 -4.21 -10.82 8.47
C SER A 28 -4.47 -11.33 9.88
N ARG A 29 -4.33 -10.48 10.91
CA ARG A 29 -4.65 -10.80 12.31
C ARG A 29 -6.07 -10.47 12.71
N PHE A 30 -6.78 -9.71 11.88
CA PHE A 30 -8.12 -9.28 12.16
C PHE A 30 -9.12 -10.01 11.27
N THR A 31 -10.32 -10.23 11.79
CA THR A 31 -11.43 -10.76 10.99
C THR A 31 -11.72 -9.79 9.83
N SER A 32 -11.91 -10.35 8.64
CA SER A 32 -12.30 -9.56 7.46
C SER A 32 -13.54 -8.73 7.79
N TYR A 33 -13.57 -7.49 7.33
CA TYR A 33 -14.65 -6.51 7.58
C TYR A 33 -14.79 -6.01 9.03
N SER A 34 -13.90 -6.38 9.95
CA SER A 34 -13.80 -5.68 11.24
C SER A 34 -13.26 -4.25 11.07
N LEU A 35 -13.51 -3.40 12.07
CA LEU A 35 -12.98 -2.04 12.10
C LEU A 35 -11.44 -2.02 11.98
N MET A 36 -10.75 -2.92 12.67
CA MET A 36 -9.28 -2.99 12.63
C MET A 36 -8.75 -3.48 11.28
N TRP A 37 -9.46 -4.42 10.64
CA TRP A 37 -9.15 -4.83 9.28
C TRP A 37 -9.33 -3.68 8.28
N PHE A 38 -10.43 -2.93 8.41
CA PHE A 38 -10.71 -1.76 7.58
C PHE A 38 -9.64 -0.67 7.75
N LEU A 39 -9.30 -0.31 8.99
CA LEU A 39 -8.26 0.67 9.29
C LEU A 39 -6.89 0.23 8.76
N SER A 40 -6.56 -1.06 8.86
CA SER A 40 -5.31 -1.59 8.33
C SER A 40 -5.18 -1.41 6.82
N ILE A 41 -6.30 -1.46 6.08
CA ILE A 41 -6.31 -1.26 4.62
C ILE A 41 -6.24 0.23 4.26
N HIS A 42 -6.93 1.08 5.02
CA HIS A 42 -7.13 2.49 4.65
C HIS A 42 -6.09 3.43 5.24
N ALA A 43 -5.44 3.10 6.36
CA ALA A 43 -4.40 3.92 6.96
C ALA A 43 -3.20 4.25 6.02
N PRO A 44 -2.78 3.35 5.10
CA PRO A 44 -1.76 3.69 4.09
C PRO A 44 -2.23 4.67 3.00
N ILE A 45 -3.54 4.77 2.74
CA ILE A 45 -4.09 5.54 1.61
C ILE A 45 -3.83 7.06 1.76
N PRO A 46 -4.03 7.70 2.93
CA PRO A 46 -3.64 9.09 3.15
C PRO A 46 -2.18 9.38 2.81
N VAL A 47 -1.25 8.47 3.11
CA VAL A 47 0.18 8.63 2.79
C VAL A 47 0.39 8.64 1.28
N ALA A 48 -0.21 7.69 0.54
CA ALA A 48 -0.16 7.67 -0.92
C ALA A 48 -0.76 8.95 -1.53
N ALA A 49 -1.87 9.45 -0.98
CA ALA A 49 -2.50 10.69 -1.43
C ALA A 49 -1.63 11.93 -1.18
N ILE A 50 -0.93 12.00 -0.04
CA ILE A 50 0.02 13.08 0.27
C ILE A 50 1.22 13.04 -0.69
N LEU A 51 1.84 11.88 -0.89
CA LEU A 51 2.98 11.73 -1.80
C LEU A 51 2.61 12.09 -3.24
N ARG A 52 1.44 11.66 -3.70
CA ARG A 52 0.89 12.04 -5.01
C ARG A 52 0.76 13.57 -5.15
N ARG A 53 0.15 14.24 -4.16
CA ARG A 53 -0.01 15.71 -4.18
C ARG A 53 1.34 16.42 -4.17
N ALA A 54 2.26 15.98 -3.31
CA ALA A 54 3.59 16.56 -3.21
C ALA A 54 4.39 16.43 -4.52
N ALA A 55 4.17 15.37 -5.29
CA ALA A 55 4.76 15.16 -6.60
C ALA A 55 4.01 15.84 -7.77
N GLY A 56 2.94 16.59 -7.50
CA GLY A 56 2.19 17.32 -8.52
C GLY A 56 1.35 16.46 -9.47
N PHE A 57 1.16 15.17 -9.17
CA PHE A 57 0.39 14.28 -10.03
C PHE A 57 -1.11 14.53 -9.95
N SER A 58 -1.83 14.36 -11.05
CA SER A 58 -3.30 14.43 -11.06
C SER A 58 -3.92 13.32 -10.21
N PHE A 59 -5.21 13.47 -9.87
CA PHE A 59 -5.93 12.50 -9.03
C PHE A 59 -5.86 11.06 -9.57
N TRP A 60 -5.89 10.89 -10.89
CA TRP A 60 -5.85 9.58 -11.57
C TRP A 60 -4.63 8.71 -11.22
N TYR A 61 -3.51 9.31 -10.81
CA TYR A 61 -2.32 8.56 -10.41
C TYR A 61 -2.51 7.76 -9.11
N ILE A 62 -3.57 8.04 -8.34
CA ILE A 62 -3.89 7.24 -7.15
C ILE A 62 -4.15 5.76 -7.50
N PHE A 63 -4.72 5.47 -8.67
CA PHE A 63 -4.96 4.11 -9.13
C PHE A 63 -3.65 3.35 -9.40
N ILE A 64 -2.63 4.04 -9.92
CA ILE A 64 -1.30 3.46 -10.13
C ILE A 64 -0.69 3.09 -8.77
N PHE A 65 -0.68 4.02 -7.82
CA PHE A 65 -0.13 3.75 -6.48
C PHE A 65 -0.94 2.72 -5.70
N MET A 66 -2.25 2.64 -5.93
CA MET A 66 -3.12 1.61 -5.37
C MET A 66 -2.69 0.20 -5.82
N ILE A 67 -2.26 0.01 -7.08
CA ILE A 67 -1.75 -1.30 -7.55
C ILE A 67 -0.54 -1.74 -6.73
N PHE A 68 0.42 -0.84 -6.50
CA PHE A 68 1.58 -1.12 -5.64
C PHE A 68 1.17 -1.41 -4.19
N GLY A 69 0.22 -0.64 -3.66
CA GLY A 69 -0.32 -0.85 -2.32
C GLY A 69 -0.99 -2.21 -2.16
N ILE A 70 -1.85 -2.61 -3.11
CA ILE A 70 -2.50 -3.92 -3.12
C ILE A 70 -1.45 -5.04 -3.18
N ALA A 71 -0.45 -4.90 -4.05
CA ALA A 71 0.65 -5.88 -4.13
C ALA A 71 1.37 -6.03 -2.79
N GLY A 72 1.68 -4.91 -2.11
CA GLY A 72 2.26 -4.89 -0.78
C GLY A 72 1.38 -5.59 0.26
N GLN A 73 0.07 -5.32 0.27
CA GLN A 73 -0.85 -5.95 1.23
C GLN A 73 -1.04 -7.45 1.00
N ILE A 74 -1.05 -7.90 -0.26
CA ILE A 74 -1.14 -9.32 -0.60
C ILE A 74 0.14 -10.04 -0.16
N LEU A 75 1.31 -9.47 -0.49
CA LEU A 75 2.59 -10.08 -0.11
C LEU A 75 2.76 -10.08 1.41
N GLY A 76 2.44 -8.97 2.09
CA GLY A 76 2.44 -8.88 3.55
C GLY A 76 1.58 -9.96 4.19
N LYS A 77 0.33 -10.14 3.72
CA LYS A 77 -0.53 -11.23 4.20
C LYS A 77 0.12 -12.60 4.01
N LYS A 78 0.71 -12.87 2.84
CA LYS A 78 1.40 -14.15 2.56
C LYS A 78 2.58 -14.39 3.49
N ILE A 79 3.41 -13.37 3.73
CA ILE A 79 4.55 -13.41 4.66
C ILE A 79 4.06 -13.72 6.08
N ALA A 80 3.03 -13.00 6.56
CA ALA A 80 2.49 -13.22 7.89
C ALA A 80 1.95 -14.64 8.07
N LEU A 81 1.18 -15.15 7.11
CA LEU A 81 0.64 -16.50 7.20
C LEU A 81 1.72 -17.59 7.14
N LYS A 82 2.81 -17.36 6.40
CA LYS A 82 3.91 -18.34 6.27
C LYS A 82 4.82 -18.37 7.50
N TYR A 83 5.26 -17.22 7.99
CA TYR A 83 6.30 -17.13 9.03
C TYR A 83 5.75 -16.88 10.43
N PHE A 84 4.51 -16.40 10.52
CA PHE A 84 3.87 -16.04 11.78
C PHE A 84 2.41 -16.53 11.76
N PRO A 85 2.14 -17.83 11.66
CA PRO A 85 0.75 -18.32 11.59
C PRO A 85 -0.06 -17.85 12.82
N PRO A 86 -1.35 -17.51 12.66
CA PRO A 86 -2.22 -17.25 13.80
C PRO A 86 -2.27 -18.50 14.69
N LYS A 87 -2.23 -18.29 16.01
CA LYS A 87 -2.41 -19.36 17.00
C LYS A 87 -3.85 -19.83 17.03
#